data_AF-A0A7L9J3J4-F1
#
_entry.id   AF-A0A7L9J3J4-F1
#
_cell.length_a   1.000
_cell.length_b   1.000
_cell.length_c   1.000
_cell.angle_alpha   90.00
_cell.angle_beta   90.00
_cell.angle_gamma   90.00
#
_symmetry.space_group_name_H-M   'P 1'
#
loop_
_entity.id
_entity.type
_entity.pdbx_description
1 polymer ?
#
loop_
_entity_poly.entity_id
_entity_poly.type
_entity_poly.pdbx_seq_one_letter_code
_entity_poly.pdbx_strand_id
1 'polypeptide(L)'
;MSRAWVVRAGRDGEQEQVNLASGTATIGWNVGDLTGVSAREEVRAIIDVAYPDDSPGRRANFTGQVWAFRSAIEPGDIVLMPSKLRPGYIYLGRCIGPYRYVAGEPDLSRRHQLPVEWKKEPVSKSAIKDDLLYSLNGIMTVFNPSRNNAAERVRALFETGTDPGSAAAHATAPEPAAAEALTADVTDPDPTPTIEAIRDRIRTHLVEHFSGHKFTALVADILETLGFRCEVSPSGPDGGVDILAGRGPLGLDSPTLIVEVKSEPGPIDVKVVRGLHSAMTQYRADQGLLVAWGGVTGPAAREFKRDRTSFRIWDSEELLNRLFETYDNLPAETRARIPLKQAWVLDEGSL
;
A
#
# COMPACT_ATOMS: atom_id res chain seq x y z
N MET A 1 -22.91 8.15 -9.99
CA MET A 1 -22.12 6.98 -9.53
C MET A 1 -21.01 7.50 -8.66
N SER A 2 -20.68 6.82 -7.55
CA SER A 2 -19.58 7.22 -6.65
C SER A 2 -18.25 7.18 -7.39
N ARG A 3 -17.50 8.28 -7.32
CA ARG A 3 -16.14 8.40 -7.89
C ARG A 3 -15.11 7.87 -6.89
N ALA A 4 -13.88 7.73 -7.37
CA ALA A 4 -12.71 7.38 -6.58
C ALA A 4 -11.75 8.57 -6.53
N TRP A 5 -11.13 8.84 -5.38
CA TRP A 5 -10.21 9.96 -5.22
C TRP A 5 -9.01 9.53 -4.39
N VAL A 6 -7.81 9.67 -4.95
CA VAL A 6 -6.60 9.60 -4.14
C VAL A 6 -6.47 10.90 -3.36
N VAL A 7 -6.29 10.81 -2.05
CA VAL A 7 -5.95 11.94 -1.16
C VAL A 7 -4.77 11.52 -0.27
N ARG A 8 -3.58 12.06 -0.56
CA ARG A 8 -2.35 11.76 0.20
C ARG A 8 -2.26 12.61 1.47
N ALA A 9 -1.70 12.03 2.52
CA ALA A 9 -1.60 12.64 3.84
C ALA A 9 -0.21 13.23 4.14
N GLY A 10 0.32 14.02 3.19
CA GLY A 10 1.66 14.59 3.24
C GLY A 10 2.71 13.78 2.47
N ARG A 11 3.96 14.27 2.44
CA ARG A 11 5.06 13.65 1.69
C ARG A 11 5.51 12.35 2.36
N ASP A 12 5.59 12.39 3.69
CA ASP A 12 6.10 11.31 4.55
C ASP A 12 4.99 10.67 5.40
N GLY A 13 3.72 11.06 5.17
CA GLY A 13 2.56 10.54 5.89
C GLY A 13 2.28 11.28 7.20
N GLU A 14 2.72 12.53 7.30
CA GLU A 14 2.60 13.40 8.48
C GLU A 14 1.18 13.47 9.03
N GLN A 15 0.17 13.41 8.14
CA GLN A 15 -1.25 13.50 8.51
C GLN A 15 -1.96 12.15 8.55
N GLU A 16 -1.27 11.05 8.23
CA GLU A 16 -1.89 9.73 8.02
C GLU A 16 -2.59 9.21 9.28
N GLN A 17 -1.88 9.16 10.41
CA GLN A 17 -2.44 8.64 11.66
C GLN A 17 -3.58 9.52 12.19
N VAL A 18 -3.44 10.84 12.08
CA VAL A 18 -4.48 11.78 12.53
C VAL A 18 -5.73 11.57 11.68
N ASN A 19 -5.59 11.56 10.34
CA ASN A 19 -6.69 11.32 9.40
C ASN A 19 -7.46 10.03 9.70
N LEU A 20 -6.74 8.94 9.99
CA LEU A 20 -7.35 7.66 10.37
C LEU A 20 -8.09 7.75 11.71
N ALA A 21 -7.48 8.39 12.71
CA ALA A 21 -8.04 8.49 14.06
C ALA A 21 -9.26 9.43 14.14
N SER A 22 -9.25 10.53 13.40
CA SER A 22 -10.34 11.52 13.39
C SER A 22 -11.41 11.26 12.32
N GLY A 23 -11.24 10.24 11.48
CA GLY A 23 -12.17 9.96 10.39
C GLY A 23 -12.22 11.11 9.38
N THR A 24 -11.04 11.58 8.96
CA THR A 24 -10.91 12.69 8.01
C THR A 24 -9.89 12.39 6.93
N ALA A 25 -10.00 13.07 5.79
CA ALA A 25 -8.90 13.31 4.88
C ALA A 25 -8.55 14.81 4.92
N THR A 26 -7.26 15.15 4.74
CA THR A 26 -6.76 16.52 4.85
C THR A 26 -5.85 16.89 3.69
N ILE A 27 -5.77 18.18 3.38
CA ILE A 27 -4.78 18.74 2.45
C ILE A 27 -4.00 19.90 3.08
N GLY A 28 -2.73 20.01 2.71
CA GLY A 28 -1.75 20.86 3.39
C GLY A 28 -1.53 22.26 2.82
N TRP A 29 -2.32 22.71 1.83
CA TRP A 29 -2.14 24.05 1.24
C TRP A 29 -2.54 25.14 2.24
N ASN A 30 -1.69 26.16 2.41
CA ASN A 30 -1.92 27.28 3.31
C ASN A 30 -2.64 28.43 2.57
N VAL A 31 -3.93 28.23 2.30
CA VAL A 31 -4.75 29.11 1.45
C VAL A 31 -5.95 29.75 2.16
N GLY A 32 -6.04 29.59 3.49
CA GLY A 32 -7.15 30.13 4.28
C GLY A 32 -8.48 29.43 4.02
N ASP A 33 -9.59 30.01 4.46
CA ASP A 33 -10.92 29.37 4.36
C ASP A 33 -11.49 29.44 2.93
N LEU A 34 -11.75 28.27 2.33
CA LEU A 34 -12.35 28.12 1.00
C LEU A 34 -13.85 27.80 1.01
N THR A 35 -14.51 27.85 2.16
CA THR A 35 -15.93 27.48 2.29
C THR A 35 -16.81 28.35 1.40
N GLY A 36 -16.53 29.66 1.34
CA GLY A 36 -17.25 30.63 0.50
C GLY A 36 -16.86 30.63 -0.98
N VAL A 37 -15.86 29.86 -1.39
CA VAL A 37 -15.35 29.86 -2.77
C VAL A 37 -16.27 29.03 -3.67
N SER A 38 -16.74 29.61 -4.77
CA SER A 38 -17.74 28.96 -5.65
C SER A 38 -17.26 28.71 -7.08
N ALA A 39 -16.12 29.29 -7.47
CA ALA A 39 -15.52 29.11 -8.79
C ALA A 39 -14.06 28.65 -8.69
N ARG A 40 -13.60 27.90 -9.70
CA ARG A 40 -12.20 27.43 -9.76
C ARG A 40 -11.23 28.61 -9.88
N GLU A 41 -11.63 29.65 -10.60
CA GLU A 41 -10.86 30.87 -10.82
C GLU A 41 -10.62 31.64 -9.51
N GLU A 42 -11.54 31.57 -8.56
CA GLU A 42 -11.35 32.13 -7.20
C GLU A 42 -10.27 31.35 -6.44
N VAL A 43 -10.26 30.02 -6.52
CA VAL A 43 -9.16 29.20 -5.96
C VAL A 43 -7.83 29.57 -6.63
N ARG A 44 -7.83 29.79 -7.95
CA ARG A 44 -6.63 30.19 -8.68
C ARG A 44 -6.06 31.50 -8.14
N ALA A 45 -6.91 32.52 -7.98
CA ALA A 45 -6.50 33.81 -7.44
C ALA A 45 -5.90 33.68 -6.04
N ILE A 46 -6.49 32.85 -5.17
CA ILE A 46 -5.97 32.59 -3.82
C ILE A 46 -4.60 31.88 -3.89
N ILE A 47 -4.44 30.89 -4.77
CA ILE A 47 -3.17 30.17 -4.97
C ILE A 47 -2.07 31.09 -5.51
N ASP A 48 -2.39 31.96 -6.47
CA ASP A 48 -1.45 32.92 -7.05
C ASP A 48 -0.91 33.90 -5.99
N VAL A 49 -1.75 34.28 -5.02
CA VAL A 49 -1.35 35.13 -3.87
C VAL A 49 -0.56 34.35 -2.82
N ALA A 50 -0.96 33.11 -2.52
CA ALA A 50 -0.34 32.31 -1.47
C ALA A 50 1.04 31.73 -1.87
N TYR A 51 1.28 31.53 -3.18
CA TYR A 51 2.49 30.88 -3.71
C TYR A 51 3.12 31.68 -4.87
N PRO A 52 3.50 32.95 -4.68
CA PRO A 52 3.96 33.82 -5.78
C PRO A 52 5.24 33.32 -6.45
N ASP A 53 6.11 32.63 -5.71
CA ASP A 53 7.41 32.15 -6.17
C ASP A 53 7.34 30.81 -6.94
N ASP A 54 6.19 30.12 -6.90
CA ASP A 54 6.01 28.87 -7.64
C ASP A 54 5.89 29.11 -9.15
N SER A 55 6.20 28.11 -9.97
CA SER A 55 6.02 28.25 -11.41
C SER A 55 4.53 28.31 -11.80
N PRO A 56 4.17 28.90 -12.95
CA PRO A 56 2.76 28.93 -13.42
C PRO A 56 2.14 27.52 -13.51
N GLY A 57 2.91 26.53 -13.95
CA GLY A 57 2.45 25.14 -14.02
C GLY A 57 2.19 24.53 -12.64
N ARG A 58 3.07 24.80 -11.66
CA ARG A 58 2.91 24.33 -10.28
C ARG A 58 1.68 24.95 -9.62
N ARG A 59 1.47 26.26 -9.78
CA ARG A 59 0.26 26.94 -9.29
C ARG A 59 -1.00 26.40 -9.95
N ALA A 60 -1.02 26.20 -11.27
CA ALA A 60 -2.16 25.60 -11.96
C ALA A 60 -2.49 24.18 -11.45
N ASN A 61 -1.45 23.39 -11.16
CA ASN A 61 -1.59 22.07 -10.55
C ASN A 61 -2.19 22.16 -9.13
N PHE A 62 -1.69 23.07 -8.29
CA PHE A 62 -2.24 23.31 -6.95
C PHE A 62 -3.70 23.76 -7.00
N THR A 63 -4.04 24.72 -7.87
CA THR A 63 -5.43 25.16 -8.09
C THR A 63 -6.34 23.98 -8.40
N GLY A 64 -5.91 23.08 -9.29
CA GLY A 64 -6.67 21.89 -9.63
C GLY A 64 -6.95 21.00 -8.41
N GLN A 65 -5.90 20.65 -7.67
CA GLN A 65 -6.00 19.74 -6.53
C GLN A 65 -6.84 20.33 -5.40
N VAL A 66 -6.64 21.60 -5.07
CA VAL A 66 -7.39 22.31 -4.03
C VAL A 66 -8.86 22.46 -4.42
N TRP A 67 -9.15 22.81 -5.68
CA TRP A 67 -10.52 22.85 -6.19
C TRP A 67 -11.19 21.48 -6.14
N ALA A 68 -10.49 20.42 -6.57
CA ALA A 68 -11.01 19.06 -6.54
C ALA A 68 -11.38 18.63 -5.11
N PHE A 69 -10.47 18.83 -4.15
CA PHE A 69 -10.71 18.51 -2.74
C PHE A 69 -11.88 19.30 -2.15
N ARG A 70 -12.00 20.59 -2.48
CA ARG A 70 -13.05 21.46 -1.95
C ARG A 70 -14.43 21.20 -2.59
N SER A 71 -14.48 20.96 -3.90
CA SER A 71 -15.73 21.00 -4.68
C SER A 71 -16.10 19.70 -5.39
N ALA A 72 -15.14 18.86 -5.76
CA ALA A 72 -15.39 17.70 -6.64
C ALA A 72 -15.56 16.37 -5.89
N ILE A 73 -15.01 16.26 -4.68
CA ILE A 73 -15.21 15.08 -3.82
C ILE A 73 -16.55 15.21 -3.11
N GLU A 74 -17.49 14.32 -3.44
CA GLU A 74 -18.85 14.35 -2.90
C GLU A 74 -19.09 13.26 -1.85
N PRO A 75 -20.04 13.45 -0.90
CA PRO A 75 -20.46 12.36 -0.02
C PRO A 75 -20.88 11.12 -0.82
N GLY A 76 -20.33 9.98 -0.43
CA GLY A 76 -20.50 8.69 -1.13
C GLY A 76 -19.32 8.28 -2.00
N ASP A 77 -18.43 9.21 -2.37
CA ASP A 77 -17.20 8.90 -3.08
C ASP A 77 -16.22 8.08 -2.23
N ILE A 78 -15.38 7.29 -2.90
CA ILE A 78 -14.33 6.49 -2.26
C ILE A 78 -13.05 7.31 -2.20
N VAL A 79 -12.50 7.47 -1.01
CA VAL A 79 -11.21 8.10 -0.76
C VAL A 79 -10.14 7.02 -0.57
N LEU A 80 -9.05 7.12 -1.32
CA LEU A 80 -7.88 6.26 -1.23
C LEU A 80 -6.70 7.04 -0.67
N MET A 81 -6.04 6.50 0.34
CA MET A 81 -4.85 7.09 0.93
C MET A 81 -3.74 6.05 0.96
N PRO A 82 -2.84 6.03 -0.05
CA PRO A 82 -1.66 5.18 -0.04
C PRO A 82 -0.81 5.51 1.19
N SER A 83 -0.42 4.49 1.96
CA SER A 83 0.28 4.69 3.22
C SER A 83 1.77 4.94 3.00
N LYS A 84 2.30 5.96 3.69
CA LYS A 84 3.73 6.20 3.81
C LYS A 84 4.31 5.53 5.05
N LEU A 85 3.50 5.38 6.09
CA LEU A 85 3.92 4.75 7.35
C LEU A 85 3.90 3.21 7.29
N ARG A 86 3.16 2.64 6.35
CA ARG A 86 3.06 1.20 6.07
C ARG A 86 3.17 0.97 4.56
N PRO A 87 4.40 1.02 4.00
CA PRO A 87 4.60 0.76 2.58
C PRO A 87 3.97 -0.57 2.14
N GLY A 88 3.44 -0.60 0.92
CA GLY A 88 2.71 -1.76 0.41
C GLY A 88 1.23 -1.81 0.77
N TYR A 89 0.69 -0.82 1.50
CA TYR A 89 -0.73 -0.76 1.85
C TYR A 89 -1.42 0.53 1.38
N ILE A 90 -2.73 0.45 1.20
CA ILE A 90 -3.61 1.58 0.90
C ILE A 90 -4.81 1.59 1.85
N TYR A 91 -5.10 2.74 2.44
CA TYR A 91 -6.32 2.95 3.21
C TYR A 91 -7.45 3.32 2.27
N LEU A 92 -8.60 2.71 2.48
CA LEU A 92 -9.82 2.97 1.72
C LEU A 92 -10.87 3.50 2.68
N GLY A 93 -11.56 4.57 2.29
CA GLY A 93 -12.65 5.15 3.07
C GLY A 93 -13.76 5.68 2.17
N ARG A 94 -14.91 5.98 2.76
CA ARG A 94 -16.03 6.63 2.08
C ARG A 94 -16.14 8.07 2.59
N CYS A 95 -16.21 9.04 1.68
CA CYS A 95 -16.53 10.41 2.05
C CYS A 95 -17.96 10.46 2.60
N ILE A 96 -18.16 11.03 3.79
CA ILE A 96 -19.47 11.06 4.47
C ILE A 96 -20.03 12.47 4.66
N GLY A 97 -19.30 13.50 4.22
CA GLY A 97 -19.73 14.89 4.38
C GLY A 97 -18.98 15.85 3.46
N PRO A 98 -19.47 17.09 3.35
CA PRO A 98 -18.83 18.10 2.51
C PRO A 98 -17.51 18.58 3.11
N TYR A 99 -16.75 19.32 2.30
CA TYR A 99 -15.57 20.07 2.73
C TYR A 99 -15.89 20.95 3.95
N ARG A 100 -14.95 21.01 4.89
CA ARG A 100 -14.98 21.96 6.02
C ARG A 100 -13.60 22.59 6.25
N TYR A 101 -13.61 23.84 6.68
CA TYR A 101 -12.43 24.52 7.18
C TYR A 101 -12.47 24.59 8.72
N VAL A 102 -11.46 24.04 9.39
CA VAL A 102 -11.39 23.99 10.85
C VAL A 102 -10.37 25.01 11.34
N ALA A 103 -10.80 26.27 11.49
CA ALA A 103 -9.91 27.38 11.89
C ALA A 103 -9.20 27.15 13.23
N GLY A 104 -9.82 26.41 14.16
CA GLY A 104 -9.27 26.08 15.47
C GLY A 104 -8.24 24.95 15.47
N GLU A 105 -8.02 24.28 14.34
CA GLU A 105 -6.97 23.26 14.22
C GLU A 105 -5.58 23.95 14.26
N PRO A 106 -4.71 23.58 15.22
CA PRO A 106 -3.41 24.23 15.39
C PRO A 106 -2.46 23.97 14.22
N ASP A 107 -2.52 22.79 13.60
CA ASP A 107 -1.70 22.50 12.43
C ASP A 107 -2.38 23.00 11.15
N LEU A 108 -1.74 23.96 10.48
CA LEU A 108 -2.25 24.56 9.25
C LEU A 108 -2.54 23.51 8.17
N SER A 109 -1.74 22.44 8.12
CA SER A 109 -1.87 21.39 7.12
C SER A 109 -3.05 20.44 7.36
N ARG A 110 -3.78 20.61 8.47
CA ARG A 110 -5.00 19.87 8.80
C ARG A 110 -6.28 20.72 8.81
N ARG A 111 -6.21 21.99 8.45
CA ARG A 111 -7.39 22.89 8.50
C ARG A 111 -8.42 22.59 7.42
N HIS A 112 -7.97 22.11 6.26
CA HIS A 112 -8.84 21.69 5.17
C HIS A 112 -9.20 20.22 5.34
N GLN A 113 -10.47 19.92 5.60
CA GLN A 113 -10.90 18.56 5.95
C GLN A 113 -12.09 18.08 5.11
N LEU A 114 -12.08 16.79 4.79
CA LEU A 114 -13.24 16.02 4.37
C LEU A 114 -13.53 14.94 5.42
N PRO A 115 -14.77 14.81 5.91
CA PRO A 115 -15.17 13.67 6.74
C PRO A 115 -15.11 12.35 5.95
N VAL A 116 -14.42 11.35 6.49
CA VAL A 116 -14.23 10.04 5.84
C VAL A 116 -14.48 8.91 6.84
N GLU A 117 -15.35 7.99 6.48
CA GLU A 117 -15.48 6.70 7.15
C GLU A 117 -14.46 5.72 6.58
N TRP A 118 -13.33 5.55 7.27
CA TRP A 118 -12.26 4.63 6.87
C TRP A 118 -12.64 3.17 7.12
N LYS A 119 -12.27 2.27 6.20
CA LYS A 119 -12.29 0.83 6.47
C LYS A 119 -11.32 0.52 7.60
N LYS A 120 -11.73 -0.42 8.46
CA LYS A 120 -10.97 -0.81 9.66
C LYS A 120 -9.57 -1.33 9.33
N GLU A 121 -9.45 -2.14 8.28
CA GLU A 121 -8.19 -2.71 7.83
C GLU A 121 -7.80 -2.10 6.48
N PRO A 122 -6.52 -1.75 6.29
CA PRO A 122 -6.05 -1.32 4.98
C PRO A 122 -6.04 -2.49 4.00
N VAL A 123 -5.96 -2.17 2.72
CA VAL A 123 -5.81 -3.16 1.64
C VAL A 123 -4.34 -3.28 1.27
N SER A 124 -3.84 -4.50 1.14
CA SER A 124 -2.51 -4.74 0.57
C SER A 124 -2.52 -4.34 -0.90
N LYS A 125 -1.49 -3.61 -1.34
CA LYS A 125 -1.29 -3.27 -2.76
C LYS A 125 -1.16 -4.51 -3.63
N SER A 126 -0.80 -5.66 -3.06
CA SER A 126 -0.76 -6.94 -3.76
C SER A 126 -2.13 -7.43 -4.26
N ALA A 127 -3.22 -6.83 -3.75
CA ALA A 127 -4.59 -7.10 -4.21
C ALA A 127 -5.00 -6.28 -5.44
N ILE A 128 -4.13 -5.38 -5.92
CA ILE A 128 -4.40 -4.40 -6.98
C ILE A 128 -3.54 -4.73 -8.19
N LYS A 129 -4.11 -4.66 -9.40
CA LYS A 129 -3.34 -4.96 -10.63
C LYS A 129 -2.44 -3.80 -11.03
N ASP A 130 -1.35 -4.13 -11.73
CA ASP A 130 -0.25 -3.22 -12.05
C ASP A 130 -0.71 -1.92 -12.72
N ASP A 131 -1.67 -2.00 -13.65
CA ASP A 131 -2.12 -0.84 -14.40
C ASP A 131 -2.90 0.17 -13.54
N LEU A 132 -3.66 -0.30 -12.54
CA LEU A 132 -4.30 0.57 -11.56
C LEU A 132 -3.29 1.03 -10.50
N LEU A 133 -2.41 0.16 -10.01
CA LEU A 133 -1.32 0.55 -9.09
C LEU A 133 -0.46 1.66 -9.68
N TYR A 134 -0.18 1.59 -10.97
CA TYR A 134 0.57 2.61 -11.70
C TYR A 134 -0.08 3.98 -11.61
N SER A 135 -1.39 4.07 -11.83
CA SER A 135 -2.17 5.30 -11.58
C SER A 135 -2.11 5.74 -10.12
N LEU A 136 -2.30 4.81 -9.18
CA LEU A 136 -2.33 5.12 -7.74
C LEU A 136 -0.97 5.55 -7.16
N ASN A 137 0.13 5.25 -7.85
CA ASN A 137 1.49 5.68 -7.50
C ASN A 137 1.86 7.07 -8.07
N GLY A 138 0.90 7.75 -8.70
CA GLY A 138 1.04 9.13 -9.15
C GLY A 138 1.45 10.12 -8.05
N ILE A 139 2.31 11.10 -8.37
CA ILE A 139 2.92 12.01 -7.39
C ILE A 139 1.90 13.01 -6.77
N MET A 140 0.79 13.27 -7.46
CA MET A 140 -0.21 14.25 -6.99
C MET A 140 -0.87 13.82 -5.68
N THR A 141 -1.21 14.81 -4.84
CA THR A 141 -1.88 14.63 -3.55
C THR A 141 -3.35 14.31 -3.74
N VAL A 142 -4.04 15.02 -4.63
CA VAL A 142 -5.47 14.89 -4.90
C VAL A 142 -5.71 14.66 -6.39
N PHE A 143 -6.25 13.52 -6.76
CA PHE A 143 -6.67 13.24 -8.14
C PHE A 143 -7.68 12.11 -8.22
N ASN A 144 -8.48 12.09 -9.28
CA ASN A 144 -9.39 11.03 -9.64
C ASN A 144 -8.66 10.05 -10.59
N PRO A 145 -8.38 8.79 -10.18
CA PRO A 145 -7.89 7.79 -11.11
C PRO A 145 -9.00 7.44 -12.10
N SER A 146 -8.73 7.61 -13.39
CA SER A 146 -9.72 7.56 -14.47
C SER A 146 -9.40 6.52 -15.54
N ARG A 147 -8.11 6.20 -15.73
CA ARG A 147 -7.63 5.21 -16.70
C ARG A 147 -8.12 3.80 -16.38
N ASN A 148 -8.27 2.95 -17.41
CA ASN A 148 -8.52 1.51 -17.30
C ASN A 148 -9.67 1.12 -16.34
N ASN A 149 -10.78 1.86 -16.40
CA ASN A 149 -11.97 1.68 -15.56
C ASN A 149 -11.68 1.75 -14.05
N ALA A 150 -10.73 2.60 -13.65
CA ALA A 150 -10.28 2.73 -12.27
C ALA A 150 -11.42 2.93 -11.26
N ALA A 151 -12.44 3.74 -11.57
CA ALA A 151 -13.56 3.97 -10.66
C ALA A 151 -14.33 2.69 -10.30
N GLU A 152 -14.65 1.85 -11.28
CA GLU A 152 -15.37 0.59 -11.06
C GLU A 152 -14.50 -0.43 -10.31
N ARG A 153 -13.21 -0.48 -10.64
CA ARG A 153 -12.24 -1.38 -10.01
C ARG A 153 -11.94 -1.00 -8.57
N VAL A 154 -11.79 0.29 -8.29
CA VAL A 154 -11.66 0.80 -6.92
C VAL A 154 -12.92 0.51 -6.11
N ARG A 155 -14.10 0.61 -6.71
CA ARG A 155 -15.34 0.20 -6.04
C ARG A 155 -15.36 -1.30 -5.73
N ALA A 156 -14.99 -2.15 -6.68
CA ALA A 156 -14.85 -3.59 -6.45
C ALA A 156 -13.80 -3.91 -5.36
N LEU A 157 -12.66 -3.20 -5.37
CA LEU A 157 -11.63 -3.28 -4.33
C LEU A 157 -12.17 -2.85 -2.96
N PHE A 158 -12.97 -1.78 -2.91
CA PHE A 158 -13.60 -1.30 -1.69
C PHE A 158 -14.61 -2.31 -1.14
N GLU A 159 -15.38 -2.98 -1.99
CA GLU A 159 -16.41 -3.95 -1.59
C GLU A 159 -15.81 -5.31 -1.21
N THR A 160 -14.90 -5.82 -2.03
CA THR A 160 -14.42 -7.21 -1.97
C THR A 160 -12.99 -7.36 -1.44
N GLY A 161 -12.22 -6.27 -1.41
CA GLY A 161 -10.80 -6.29 -1.05
C GLY A 161 -9.86 -6.74 -2.18
N THR A 162 -10.38 -7.02 -3.38
CA THR A 162 -9.57 -7.42 -4.55
C THR A 162 -9.94 -6.62 -5.78
N ASP A 163 -8.93 -6.23 -6.58
CA ASP A 163 -9.12 -5.62 -7.89
C ASP A 163 -9.39 -6.71 -8.94
N PRO A 164 -10.56 -6.69 -9.62
CA PRO A 164 -10.90 -7.68 -10.65
C PRO A 164 -10.03 -7.53 -11.92
N GLY A 165 -9.27 -6.45 -12.03
CA GLY A 165 -8.53 -6.08 -13.25
C GLY A 165 -9.42 -5.40 -14.28
N SER A 166 -8.79 -4.87 -15.33
CA SER A 166 -9.52 -4.32 -16.48
C SER A 166 -10.06 -5.47 -17.33
N ALA A 167 -11.37 -5.45 -17.64
CA ALA A 167 -11.98 -6.39 -18.58
C ALA A 167 -11.38 -6.29 -20.00
N ALA A 168 -10.71 -5.18 -20.32
CA ALA A 168 -10.00 -4.96 -21.57
C ALA A 168 -8.53 -5.42 -21.49
N ALA A 169 -8.29 -6.67 -21.08
CA ALA A 169 -6.96 -7.26 -21.09
C ALA A 169 -6.55 -7.73 -22.50
N HIS A 170 -6.58 -6.85 -23.49
CA HIS A 170 -5.82 -6.98 -24.74
C HIS A 170 -5.23 -5.62 -25.11
N ALA A 171 -3.91 -5.62 -25.25
CA ALA A 171 -2.99 -4.51 -25.50
C ALA A 171 -3.56 -3.30 -26.24
N THR A 172 -3.41 -2.12 -25.63
CA THR A 172 -3.07 -0.90 -26.36
C THR A 172 -2.11 -0.05 -25.53
N ALA A 173 -1.09 0.46 -26.21
CA ALA A 173 -0.11 1.41 -25.71
C ALA A 173 -0.81 2.67 -25.12
N PRO A 174 -0.13 3.45 -24.26
CA PRO A 174 -0.73 4.66 -23.72
C PRO A 174 -0.92 5.66 -24.87
N GLU A 175 -2.18 5.94 -25.21
CA GLU A 175 -2.51 7.11 -26.01
C GLU A 175 -2.30 8.36 -25.15
N PRO A 176 -1.57 9.38 -25.66
CA PRO A 176 -1.46 10.66 -24.97
C PRO A 176 -2.84 11.32 -25.00
N ALA A 177 -3.45 11.45 -23.83
CA ALA A 177 -4.70 12.19 -23.68
C ALA A 177 -4.45 13.66 -24.04
N ALA A 178 -4.98 14.07 -25.19
CA ALA A 178 -5.06 15.47 -25.58
C ALA A 178 -5.93 16.21 -24.55
N ALA A 179 -5.37 17.28 -23.98
CA ALA A 179 -6.06 18.17 -23.07
C ALA A 179 -7.11 18.98 -23.84
N GLU A 180 -8.39 18.65 -23.65
CA GLU A 180 -9.50 19.56 -23.92
C GLU A 180 -10.24 19.85 -22.62
N ALA A 181 -10.08 21.09 -22.17
CA ALA A 181 -10.74 21.66 -21.01
C ALA A 181 -12.22 21.92 -21.30
N LEU A 182 -13.09 21.59 -20.34
CA LEU A 182 -14.28 22.36 -19.94
C LEU A 182 -15.03 21.78 -18.72
N THR A 183 -14.56 20.65 -18.15
CA THR A 183 -14.86 20.23 -16.76
C THR A 183 -13.58 19.65 -16.16
N ALA A 184 -12.70 20.51 -15.63
CA ALA A 184 -11.32 20.14 -15.28
C ALA A 184 -11.24 19.31 -13.97
N ASP A 185 -11.74 18.08 -14.00
CA ASP A 185 -11.40 17.05 -13.02
C ASP A 185 -9.89 16.79 -13.09
N VAL A 186 -9.23 16.79 -11.94
CA VAL A 186 -7.81 16.46 -11.85
C VAL A 186 -7.66 14.95 -11.96
N THR A 187 -7.15 14.48 -13.09
CA THR A 187 -7.03 13.05 -13.42
C THR A 187 -5.62 12.51 -13.18
N ASP A 188 -5.38 11.26 -13.59
CA ASP A 188 -4.11 10.53 -13.45
C ASP A 188 -2.88 11.39 -13.81
N PRO A 189 -1.93 11.59 -12.89
CA PRO A 189 -0.68 12.27 -13.21
C PRO A 189 0.20 11.43 -14.13
N ASP A 190 1.19 12.09 -14.73
CA ASP A 190 2.21 11.36 -15.48
C ASP A 190 3.07 10.50 -14.55
N PRO A 191 3.44 9.30 -14.99
CA PRO A 191 3.99 8.30 -14.11
C PRO A 191 5.49 8.53 -13.97
N THR A 192 5.95 8.79 -12.75
CA THR A 192 7.38 8.82 -12.45
C THR A 192 7.78 7.48 -11.85
N PRO A 193 8.85 6.83 -12.34
CA PRO A 193 9.34 5.60 -11.74
C PRO A 193 9.93 5.89 -10.36
N THR A 194 9.10 5.83 -9.32
CA THR A 194 9.53 5.95 -7.93
C THR A 194 10.02 4.61 -7.40
N ILE A 195 10.84 4.63 -6.34
CA ILE A 195 11.25 3.40 -5.63
C ILE A 195 10.03 2.60 -5.16
N GLU A 196 8.97 3.30 -4.70
CA GLU A 196 7.70 2.67 -4.32
C GLU A 196 7.05 1.94 -5.49
N ALA A 197 6.99 2.55 -6.68
CA ALA A 197 6.44 1.92 -7.87
C ALA A 197 7.25 0.69 -8.31
N ILE A 198 8.57 0.71 -8.15
CA ILE A 198 9.43 -0.45 -8.41
C ILE A 198 9.13 -1.58 -7.43
N ARG A 199 9.07 -1.28 -6.12
CA ARG A 199 8.72 -2.28 -5.09
C ARG A 199 7.34 -2.88 -5.32
N ASP A 200 6.36 -2.05 -5.69
CA ASP A 200 5.01 -2.52 -6.00
C ASP A 200 4.98 -3.45 -7.21
N ARG A 201 5.78 -3.17 -8.25
CA ARG A 201 5.88 -4.07 -9.40
C ARG A 201 6.48 -5.43 -9.04
N ILE A 202 7.47 -5.45 -8.14
CA ILE A 202 8.04 -6.70 -7.62
C ILE A 202 6.99 -7.44 -6.78
N ARG A 203 6.20 -6.73 -5.96
CA ARG A 203 5.09 -7.30 -5.19
C ARG A 203 4.06 -7.97 -6.11
N THR A 204 3.62 -7.32 -7.17
CA THR A 204 2.68 -7.94 -8.14
C THR A 204 3.30 -9.16 -8.82
N HIS A 205 4.56 -9.06 -9.27
CA HIS A 205 5.26 -10.17 -9.91
C HIS A 205 5.29 -11.42 -9.02
N LEU A 206 5.56 -11.24 -7.72
CA LEU A 206 5.57 -12.35 -6.75
C LEU A 206 4.19 -12.97 -6.58
N VAL A 207 3.12 -12.19 -6.46
CA VAL A 207 1.74 -12.74 -6.38
C VAL A 207 1.41 -13.57 -7.61
N GLU A 208 1.73 -13.08 -8.80
CA GLU A 208 1.34 -13.71 -10.06
C GLU A 208 2.14 -14.99 -10.35
N HIS A 209 3.40 -15.05 -9.93
CA HIS A 209 4.31 -16.14 -10.31
C HIS A 209 4.68 -17.10 -9.17
N PHE A 210 4.38 -16.75 -7.92
CA PHE A 210 4.78 -17.52 -6.73
C PHE A 210 3.60 -18.00 -5.87
N SER A 211 2.36 -18.04 -6.33
CA SER A 211 1.23 -18.54 -5.52
C SER A 211 1.41 -19.96 -4.95
N GLY A 212 0.92 -20.20 -3.72
CA GLY A 212 0.88 -21.53 -3.09
C GLY A 212 2.25 -22.06 -2.70
N HIS A 213 2.53 -23.34 -2.96
CA HIS A 213 3.81 -23.99 -2.58
C HIS A 213 5.06 -23.29 -3.15
N LYS A 214 4.94 -22.59 -4.28
CA LYS A 214 6.04 -21.80 -4.84
C LYS A 214 6.45 -20.66 -3.90
N PHE A 215 5.50 -20.10 -3.14
CA PHE A 215 5.76 -19.05 -2.17
C PHE A 215 6.49 -19.61 -0.95
N THR A 216 6.04 -20.78 -0.46
CA THR A 216 6.70 -21.51 0.62
C THR A 216 8.15 -21.83 0.27
N ALA A 217 8.41 -22.28 -0.95
CA ALA A 217 9.78 -22.53 -1.44
C ALA A 217 10.63 -21.24 -1.45
N LEU A 218 10.08 -20.11 -1.90
CA LEU A 218 10.78 -18.82 -1.86
C LEU A 218 11.13 -18.40 -0.42
N VAL A 219 10.20 -18.58 0.52
CA VAL A 219 10.46 -18.30 1.95
C VAL A 219 11.57 -19.21 2.48
N ALA A 220 11.57 -20.50 2.12
CA ALA A 220 12.62 -21.43 2.49
C ALA A 220 13.98 -20.99 1.95
N ASP A 221 14.09 -20.63 0.66
CA ASP A 221 15.34 -20.16 0.05
C ASP A 221 15.90 -18.92 0.78
N ILE A 222 15.02 -17.99 1.16
CA ILE A 222 15.40 -16.79 1.93
C ILE A 222 15.93 -17.21 3.31
N LEU A 223 15.22 -18.09 4.03
CA LEU A 223 15.64 -18.56 5.35
C LEU A 223 16.96 -19.35 5.30
N GLU A 224 17.16 -20.18 4.28
CA GLU A 224 18.41 -20.91 4.06
C GLU A 224 19.57 -19.95 3.83
N THR A 225 19.34 -18.90 3.04
CA THR A 225 20.34 -17.84 2.82
C THR A 225 20.65 -17.07 4.12
N LEU A 226 19.69 -16.98 5.04
CA LEU A 226 19.88 -16.42 6.39
C LEU A 226 20.55 -17.40 7.39
N GLY A 227 20.98 -18.57 6.91
CA GLY A 227 21.74 -19.55 7.68
C GLY A 227 20.89 -20.58 8.43
N PHE A 228 19.63 -20.76 8.04
CA PHE A 228 18.83 -21.90 8.47
C PHE A 228 19.02 -23.10 7.54
N ARG A 229 18.60 -24.26 8.00
CA ARG A 229 18.36 -25.44 7.19
C ARG A 229 16.86 -25.72 7.23
N CYS A 230 16.21 -25.73 6.07
CA CYS A 230 14.76 -25.80 5.97
C CYS A 230 14.30 -27.19 5.54
N GLU A 231 13.18 -27.62 6.11
CA GLU A 231 12.40 -28.77 5.69
C GLU A 231 10.98 -28.26 5.37
N VAL A 232 10.62 -28.30 4.08
CA VAL A 232 9.30 -27.85 3.61
C VAL A 232 8.33 -29.02 3.70
N SER A 233 7.22 -28.81 4.40
CA SER A 233 6.17 -29.82 4.55
C SER A 233 5.54 -30.16 3.18
N PRO A 234 5.18 -31.43 2.94
CA PRO A 234 4.46 -31.83 1.74
C PRO A 234 3.05 -31.19 1.68
N SER A 235 2.45 -31.18 0.49
CA SER A 235 1.07 -30.72 0.33
C SER A 235 0.10 -31.62 1.10
N GLY A 236 -0.55 -31.10 2.15
CA GLY A 236 -1.51 -31.88 2.96
C GLY A 236 -2.12 -31.08 4.13
N PRO A 237 -3.05 -31.68 4.90
CA PRO A 237 -3.62 -31.09 6.11
C PRO A 237 -2.59 -31.11 7.26
N ASP A 238 -1.44 -30.49 7.03
CA ASP A 238 -0.32 -30.46 7.98
C ASP A 238 -0.50 -29.29 8.93
N GLY A 239 -1.35 -29.47 9.94
CA GLY A 239 -1.27 -28.85 11.28
C GLY A 239 -1.00 -27.34 11.44
N GLY A 240 -1.03 -26.54 10.37
CA GLY A 240 -0.59 -25.15 10.37
C GLY A 240 0.92 -24.93 10.32
N VAL A 241 1.74 -25.86 9.82
CA VAL A 241 3.21 -25.67 9.67
C VAL A 241 3.69 -26.06 8.28
N ASP A 242 4.16 -25.07 7.53
CA ASP A 242 4.62 -25.22 6.15
C ASP A 242 6.14 -25.44 6.04
N ILE A 243 6.91 -24.92 7.00
CA ILE A 243 8.37 -25.06 7.04
C ILE A 243 8.82 -25.30 8.48
N LEU A 244 9.65 -26.33 8.67
CA LEU A 244 10.48 -26.50 9.85
C LEU A 244 11.89 -26.03 9.51
N ALA A 245 12.50 -25.25 10.40
CA ALA A 245 13.83 -24.73 10.20
C ALA A 245 14.66 -24.79 11.49
N GLY A 246 15.95 -25.06 11.35
CA GLY A 246 16.90 -25.03 12.47
C GLY A 246 18.30 -24.75 11.97
N ARG A 247 19.28 -24.75 12.87
CA ARG A 247 20.70 -24.52 12.54
C ARG A 247 21.54 -25.78 12.64
N GLY A 248 22.80 -25.63 12.25
CA GLY A 248 23.80 -26.70 12.32
C GLY A 248 23.68 -27.73 11.19
N PRO A 249 24.56 -28.75 11.21
CA PRO A 249 24.72 -29.68 10.09
C PRO A 249 23.47 -30.54 9.84
N LEU A 250 22.68 -30.80 10.89
CA LEU A 250 21.45 -31.57 10.80
C LEU A 250 20.20 -30.70 10.72
N GLY A 251 20.30 -29.38 10.96
CA GLY A 251 19.13 -28.49 11.03
C GLY A 251 18.31 -28.64 12.31
N LEU A 252 18.92 -29.16 13.38
CA LEU A 252 18.23 -29.44 14.66
C LEU A 252 18.70 -28.52 15.80
N ASP A 253 19.73 -27.70 15.56
CA ASP A 253 20.26 -26.81 16.58
C ASP A 253 19.39 -25.55 16.70
N SER A 254 19.34 -24.98 17.90
CA SER A 254 18.68 -23.70 18.14
C SER A 254 19.34 -22.55 17.37
N PRO A 255 18.57 -21.52 16.96
CA PRO A 255 17.12 -21.42 17.11
C PRO A 255 16.37 -22.36 16.15
N THR A 256 15.45 -23.12 16.71
CA THR A 256 14.46 -23.89 15.94
C THR A 256 13.26 -22.99 15.65
N LEU A 257 12.79 -23.02 14.41
CA LEU A 257 11.79 -22.14 13.86
C LEU A 257 10.73 -22.96 13.15
N ILE A 258 9.45 -22.71 13.46
CA ILE A 258 8.35 -23.16 12.62
C ILE A 258 7.79 -21.98 11.82
N VAL A 259 7.36 -22.25 10.60
CA VAL A 259 6.83 -21.22 9.70
C VAL A 259 5.48 -21.65 9.17
N GLU A 260 4.50 -20.74 9.26
CA GLU A 260 3.24 -20.84 8.51
C GLU A 260 3.22 -19.74 7.45
N VAL A 261 2.85 -20.12 6.24
CA VAL A 261 2.91 -19.30 5.04
C VAL A 261 1.51 -19.12 4.47
N LYS A 262 1.08 -17.86 4.37
CA LYS A 262 -0.17 -17.42 3.75
C LYS A 262 0.14 -16.41 2.66
N SER A 263 -0.02 -16.85 1.40
CA SER A 263 0.27 -16.06 0.20
C SER A 263 -0.90 -15.18 -0.26
N GLU A 264 -2.06 -15.33 0.37
CA GLU A 264 -3.27 -14.59 0.03
C GLU A 264 -3.09 -13.07 0.25
N PRO A 265 -3.70 -12.24 -0.60
CA PRO A 265 -3.57 -10.77 -0.49
C PRO A 265 -4.43 -10.17 0.63
N GLY A 266 -5.35 -10.94 1.21
CA GLY A 266 -6.21 -10.52 2.32
C GLY A 266 -5.52 -10.64 3.69
N PRO A 267 -5.89 -9.80 4.67
CA PRO A 267 -5.31 -9.85 5.99
C PRO A 267 -5.74 -11.12 6.75
N ILE A 268 -4.79 -11.73 7.45
CA ILE A 268 -5.02 -12.94 8.22
C ILE A 268 -5.60 -12.61 9.61
N ASP A 269 -6.58 -13.42 10.04
CA ASP A 269 -7.25 -13.26 11.33
C ASP A 269 -6.47 -13.87 12.50
N VAL A 270 -6.99 -13.68 13.72
CA VAL A 270 -6.34 -14.14 14.96
C VAL A 270 -6.31 -15.67 15.10
N LYS A 271 -7.16 -16.41 14.38
CA LYS A 271 -7.26 -17.87 14.51
C LYS A 271 -6.00 -18.54 13.98
N VAL A 272 -5.47 -18.08 12.84
CA VAL A 272 -4.23 -18.60 12.26
C VAL A 272 -3.06 -18.36 13.20
N VAL A 273 -2.96 -17.16 13.76
CA VAL A 273 -1.94 -16.80 14.76
C VAL A 273 -1.95 -17.77 15.94
N ARG A 274 -3.14 -18.03 16.51
CA ARG A 274 -3.29 -18.97 17.64
C ARG A 274 -2.99 -20.42 17.24
N GLY A 275 -3.28 -20.80 15.99
CA GLY A 275 -2.87 -22.07 15.42
C GLY A 275 -1.35 -22.24 15.47
N LEU A 276 -0.61 -21.24 14.97
CA LEU A 276 0.85 -21.24 15.00
C LEU A 276 1.41 -21.26 16.44
N HIS A 277 0.79 -20.54 17.38
CA HIS A 277 1.12 -20.65 18.82
C HIS A 277 1.01 -22.08 19.36
N SER A 278 -0.05 -22.77 18.96
CA SER A 278 -0.31 -24.15 19.39
C SER A 278 0.71 -25.10 18.77
N ALA A 279 1.02 -24.92 17.48
CA ALA A 279 2.04 -25.68 16.78
C ALA A 279 3.44 -25.50 17.42
N MET A 280 3.84 -24.28 17.78
CA MET A 280 5.13 -24.05 18.45
C MET A 280 5.30 -24.90 19.72
N THR A 281 4.23 -25.00 20.51
CA THR A 281 4.23 -25.81 21.73
C THR A 281 4.34 -27.31 21.40
N GLN A 282 3.63 -27.77 20.37
CA GLN A 282 3.66 -29.18 19.94
C GLN A 282 5.04 -29.58 19.40
N TYR A 283 5.64 -28.74 18.55
CA TYR A 283 6.96 -28.98 17.95
C TYR A 283 8.12 -28.63 18.89
N ARG A 284 7.84 -28.01 20.05
CA ARG A 284 8.84 -27.50 21.00
C ARG A 284 9.86 -26.57 20.35
N ALA A 285 9.39 -25.77 19.39
CA ALA A 285 10.25 -24.84 18.66
C ALA A 285 10.54 -23.60 19.51
N ASP A 286 11.74 -23.03 19.33
CA ASP A 286 12.16 -21.81 20.02
C ASP A 286 11.38 -20.60 19.50
N GLN A 287 11.07 -20.58 18.20
CA GLN A 287 10.50 -19.44 17.50
C GLN A 287 9.43 -19.84 16.46
N GLY A 288 8.58 -18.86 16.13
CA GLY A 288 7.51 -18.99 15.14
C GLY A 288 7.51 -17.80 14.19
N LEU A 289 7.39 -18.08 12.90
CA LEU A 289 7.25 -17.07 11.87
C LEU A 289 5.94 -17.27 11.12
N LEU A 290 5.09 -16.24 11.15
CA LEU A 290 3.94 -16.18 10.25
C LEU A 290 4.33 -15.32 9.05
N VAL A 291 4.42 -15.91 7.86
CA VAL A 291 4.49 -15.15 6.61
C VAL A 291 3.07 -14.89 6.14
N ALA A 292 2.58 -13.67 6.29
CA ALA A 292 1.23 -13.28 5.92
C ALA A 292 1.30 -12.17 4.85
N TRP A 293 1.27 -12.55 3.58
CA TRP A 293 1.53 -11.65 2.46
C TRP A 293 0.59 -10.43 2.43
N GLY A 294 -0.71 -10.65 2.63
CA GLY A 294 -1.73 -9.61 2.80
C GLY A 294 -1.74 -8.89 4.15
N GLY A 295 -0.79 -9.23 5.03
CA GLY A 295 -0.70 -8.73 6.40
C GLY A 295 -1.63 -9.46 7.36
N VAL A 296 -1.83 -8.84 8.53
CA VAL A 296 -2.68 -9.36 9.59
C VAL A 296 -3.66 -8.30 10.05
N THR A 297 -4.83 -8.74 10.52
CA THR A 297 -5.83 -7.83 11.10
C THR A 297 -5.33 -7.16 12.38
N GLY A 298 -5.90 -6.01 12.76
CA GLY A 298 -5.56 -5.32 14.01
C GLY A 298 -5.60 -6.20 15.28
N PRO A 299 -6.63 -7.05 15.49
CA PRO A 299 -6.65 -8.02 16.58
C PRO A 299 -5.50 -9.04 16.52
N ALA A 300 -5.20 -9.59 15.34
CA ALA A 300 -4.09 -10.53 15.16
C ALA A 300 -2.73 -9.86 15.46
N ALA A 301 -2.51 -8.63 14.98
CA ALA A 301 -1.31 -7.85 15.30
C ALA A 301 -1.14 -7.61 16.82
N ARG A 302 -2.24 -7.41 17.56
CA ARG A 302 -2.20 -7.26 19.02
C ARG A 302 -1.86 -8.56 19.73
N GLU A 303 -2.33 -9.70 19.24
CA GLU A 303 -1.96 -11.01 19.78
C GLU A 303 -0.43 -11.20 19.70
N PHE A 304 0.15 -10.97 18.52
CA PHE A 304 1.60 -11.04 18.31
C PHE A 304 2.40 -10.05 19.17
N LYS A 305 1.84 -8.87 19.48
CA LYS A 305 2.54 -7.89 20.34
C LYS A 305 2.83 -8.43 21.74
N ARG A 306 2.07 -9.42 22.22
CA ARG A 306 2.25 -10.03 23.54
C ARG A 306 3.45 -10.97 23.59
N ASP A 307 3.72 -11.67 22.48
CA ASP A 307 4.74 -12.73 22.39
C ASP A 307 5.86 -12.42 21.37
N ARG A 308 6.25 -11.13 21.26
CA ARG A 308 7.30 -10.67 20.32
C ARG A 308 8.71 -11.23 20.63
N THR A 309 8.91 -11.98 21.69
CA THR A 309 10.22 -12.60 21.96
C THR A 309 10.41 -13.90 21.20
N SER A 310 9.31 -14.60 20.88
CA SER A 310 9.32 -15.88 20.17
C SER A 310 8.64 -15.82 18.81
N PHE A 311 7.80 -14.82 18.52
CA PHE A 311 7.10 -14.72 17.24
C PHE A 311 7.50 -13.54 16.38
N ARG A 312 7.50 -13.76 15.06
CA ARG A 312 7.61 -12.71 14.03
C ARG A 312 6.51 -12.87 12.98
N ILE A 313 6.18 -11.75 12.34
CA ILE A 313 5.34 -11.70 11.16
C ILE A 313 6.16 -11.11 10.04
N TRP A 314 6.15 -11.77 8.89
CA TRP A 314 6.61 -11.17 7.64
C TRP A 314 5.38 -10.89 6.78
N ASP A 315 5.06 -9.61 6.59
CA ASP A 315 4.12 -9.21 5.55
C ASP A 315 4.86 -8.99 4.22
N SER A 316 4.14 -8.53 3.20
CA SER A 316 4.77 -8.31 1.89
C SER A 316 5.95 -7.35 1.94
N GLU A 317 5.95 -6.34 2.81
CA GLU A 317 7.03 -5.37 2.89
C GLU A 317 8.27 -5.97 3.57
N GLU A 318 8.07 -6.67 4.69
CA GLU A 318 9.17 -7.34 5.38
C GLU A 318 9.77 -8.48 4.54
N LEU A 319 8.94 -9.25 3.81
CA LEU A 319 9.44 -10.29 2.92
C LEU A 319 10.28 -9.69 1.77
N LEU A 320 9.86 -8.56 1.19
CA LEU A 320 10.66 -7.87 0.18
C LEU A 320 11.99 -7.38 0.74
N ASN A 321 12.02 -6.87 1.98
CA ASN A 321 13.29 -6.50 2.63
C ASN A 321 14.23 -7.70 2.75
N ARG A 322 13.72 -8.85 3.20
CA ARG A 322 14.52 -10.08 3.32
C ARG A 322 14.97 -10.60 1.96
N LEU A 323 14.10 -10.53 0.95
CA LEU A 323 14.44 -10.86 -0.42
C LEU A 323 15.61 -10.02 -0.93
N PHE A 324 15.56 -8.70 -0.76
CA PHE A 324 16.62 -7.80 -1.24
C PHE A 324 17.93 -7.97 -0.46
N GLU A 325 17.86 -8.17 0.86
CA GLU A 325 19.03 -8.43 1.71
C GLU A 325 19.77 -9.72 1.30
N THR A 326 19.03 -10.73 0.85
CA THR A 326 19.58 -12.06 0.53
C THR A 326 19.79 -12.31 -0.96
N TYR A 327 19.32 -11.41 -1.82
CA TYR A 327 19.11 -11.67 -3.26
C TYR A 327 20.34 -12.26 -3.97
N ASP A 328 21.52 -11.70 -3.73
CA ASP A 328 22.75 -12.14 -4.41
C ASP A 328 23.16 -13.57 -4.06
N ASN A 329 22.79 -14.04 -2.87
CA ASN A 329 23.12 -15.35 -2.34
C ASN A 329 22.00 -16.38 -2.51
N LEU A 330 20.83 -15.97 -3.03
CA LEU A 330 19.74 -16.91 -3.31
C LEU A 330 20.14 -17.94 -4.39
N PRO A 331 19.51 -19.13 -4.38
CA PRO A 331 19.71 -20.13 -5.42
C PRO A 331 19.52 -19.57 -6.84
N ALA A 332 20.35 -20.04 -7.78
CA ALA A 332 20.32 -19.54 -9.17
C ALA A 332 18.95 -19.70 -9.83
N GLU A 333 18.23 -20.80 -9.52
CA GLU A 333 16.87 -21.05 -10.01
C GLU A 333 15.88 -19.98 -9.50
N THR A 334 15.98 -19.61 -8.23
CA THR A 334 15.12 -18.60 -7.59
C THR A 334 15.39 -17.22 -8.16
N ARG A 335 16.66 -16.82 -8.32
CA ARG A 335 17.03 -15.56 -8.99
C ARG A 335 16.58 -15.52 -10.45
N ALA A 336 16.62 -16.64 -11.17
CA ALA A 336 16.14 -16.71 -12.55
C ALA A 336 14.64 -16.42 -12.68
N ARG A 337 13.84 -16.76 -11.65
CA ARG A 337 12.40 -16.48 -11.58
C ARG A 337 12.06 -15.07 -11.07
N ILE A 338 13.01 -14.39 -10.44
CA ILE A 338 12.87 -13.01 -9.93
C ILE A 338 14.07 -12.20 -10.42
N PRO A 339 14.18 -11.87 -11.73
CA PRO A 339 15.39 -11.29 -12.31
C PRO A 339 15.55 -9.80 -11.97
N LEU A 340 15.97 -9.52 -10.73
CA LEU A 340 16.27 -8.16 -10.26
C LEU A 340 17.65 -7.71 -10.73
N LYS A 341 17.76 -6.40 -11.01
CA LYS A 341 19.02 -5.72 -11.27
C LYS A 341 19.19 -4.58 -10.27
N GLN A 342 20.35 -4.50 -9.65
CA GLN A 342 20.71 -3.38 -8.78
C GLN A 342 21.18 -2.18 -9.62
N ALA A 343 20.71 -0.99 -9.27
CA ALA A 343 21.15 0.27 -9.84
C ALA A 343 21.35 1.30 -8.72
N TRP A 344 22.28 2.23 -8.92
CA TRP A 344 22.50 3.37 -8.03
C TRP A 344 21.89 4.62 -8.66
N VAL A 345 21.14 5.38 -7.87
CA VAL A 345 20.53 6.64 -8.25
C VAL A 345 20.83 7.66 -7.15
N LEU A 346 21.02 8.92 -7.54
CA LEU A 346 21.16 10.01 -6.59
C LEU A 346 19.80 10.22 -5.91
N ASP A 347 19.83 10.32 -4.57
CA ASP A 347 18.67 10.74 -3.81
C ASP A 347 18.59 12.27 -3.82
N GLU A 348 17.95 12.80 -4.87
CA GLU A 348 17.79 14.25 -5.05
C GLU A 348 16.80 14.87 -4.05
N GLY A 349 16.08 14.05 -3.25
CA GLY A 349 15.08 14.49 -2.29
C GLY A 349 15.59 14.69 -0.86
N SER A 350 16.82 14.27 -0.56
CA SER A 350 17.45 14.37 0.77
C SER A 350 18.48 15.49 0.91
N LEU A 351 18.60 16.37 -0.10
CA LEU A 351 19.43 17.57 -0.09
C LEU A 351 18.66 18.84 0.30
#